data_AF-A0AB39NBM0-F1
#
_entry.id   AF-A0AB39NBM0-F1
#
_cell.length_a   1.000
_cell.length_b   1.000
_cell.length_c   1.000
_cell.angle_alpha   90.00
_cell.angle_beta   90.00
_cell.angle_gamma   90.00
#
_symmetry.space_group_name_H-M   'P 1'
#
loop_
_entity.id
_entity.type
_entity.pdbx_description
1 polymer ?
#
loop_
_entity_poly.entity_id
_entity_poly.type
_entity_poly.pdbx_seq_one_letter_code
_entity_poly.pdbx_strand_id
1 'polypeptide(L)'
;MLTLKIQQMTINGHPYLCPECASEAFTLDGNGFIDALPVRGNCWQSHSWEEPLITIGGLRRIQENSTGRQRAEDEDTFEIEIGGAVLTGILHPDVILDDLKRATRDVYWKRIIKPAIRRRKNKAVRAVKRPIKRAAGAVTERVDDTVAAAKAAAIGAAWDWQAGGTQPDPDYTPEPVIPCGACNGKGSFNIKSRMHDTTSVRCSVCSGTGEID
;
A
#
# COMPACT_ATOMS: atom_id res chain seq x y z
N MET A 1 -28.28 20.64 -26.80
CA MET A 1 -27.81 19.29 -27.16
C MET A 1 -27.73 18.51 -25.88
N LEU A 2 -28.54 17.45 -25.77
CA LEU A 2 -28.58 16.56 -24.62
C LEU A 2 -28.06 15.20 -25.08
N THR A 3 -27.01 14.71 -24.43
CA THR A 3 -26.39 13.42 -24.76
C THR A 3 -26.38 12.57 -23.51
N LEU A 4 -26.98 11.39 -23.58
CA LEU A 4 -26.91 10.39 -22.52
C LEU A 4 -26.07 9.22 -22.99
N LYS A 5 -25.08 8.86 -22.18
CA LYS A 5 -24.25 7.68 -22.42
C LYS A 5 -24.86 6.52 -21.65
N ILE A 6 -25.24 5.48 -22.34
CA ILE A 6 -25.90 4.30 -21.77
C ILE A 6 -24.90 3.16 -21.79
N GLN A 7 -24.68 2.54 -20.63
CA GLN A 7 -23.85 1.36 -20.51
C GLN A 7 -24.67 0.10 -20.83
N GLN A 8 -25.89 0.04 -20.28
CA GLN A 8 -26.87 -1.01 -20.52
C GLN A 8 -28.28 -0.42 -20.41
N MET A 9 -29.21 -0.88 -21.24
CA MET A 9 -30.62 -0.53 -21.14
C MET A 9 -31.46 -1.74 -21.53
N THR A 10 -32.63 -1.86 -20.89
CA THR A 10 -33.66 -2.82 -21.25
C THR A 10 -34.97 -2.09 -21.51
N ILE A 11 -35.77 -2.66 -22.40
CA ILE A 11 -37.14 -2.23 -22.66
C ILE A 11 -38.04 -3.42 -22.33
N ASN A 12 -38.91 -3.24 -21.33
CA ASN A 12 -39.77 -4.31 -20.79
C ASN A 12 -38.96 -5.56 -20.39
N GLY A 13 -37.77 -5.38 -19.83
CA GLY A 13 -36.88 -6.47 -19.42
C GLY A 13 -36.08 -7.13 -20.54
N HIS A 14 -36.27 -6.73 -21.80
CA HIS A 14 -35.47 -7.21 -22.92
C HIS A 14 -34.28 -6.28 -23.17
N PRO A 15 -33.06 -6.80 -23.33
CA PRO A 15 -31.88 -5.97 -23.56
C PRO A 15 -32.06 -5.18 -24.87
N TYR A 16 -31.84 -3.88 -24.78
CA TYR A 16 -31.86 -2.99 -25.92
C TYR A 16 -30.43 -2.83 -26.43
N LEU A 17 -30.21 -3.27 -27.67
CA LEU A 17 -28.90 -3.41 -28.27
C LEU A 17 -28.82 -2.59 -29.56
N CYS A 18 -27.60 -2.22 -29.94
CA CYS A 18 -27.35 -1.70 -31.27
C CYS A 18 -27.82 -2.72 -32.34
N PRO A 19 -28.66 -2.31 -33.31
CA PRO A 19 -29.26 -3.25 -34.27
C PRO A 19 -28.23 -3.88 -35.22
N GLU A 20 -27.07 -3.23 -35.42
CA GLU A 20 -26.06 -3.68 -36.38
C GLU A 20 -25.01 -4.60 -35.75
N CYS A 21 -24.60 -4.34 -34.50
CA CYS A 21 -23.50 -5.07 -33.85
C CYS A 21 -23.83 -5.67 -32.48
N ALA A 22 -25.09 -5.58 -32.04
CA ALA A 22 -25.55 -6.10 -30.76
C ALA A 22 -24.81 -5.54 -29.53
N SER A 23 -24.19 -4.35 -29.64
CA SER A 23 -23.55 -3.67 -28.52
C SER A 23 -24.59 -3.18 -27.51
N GLU A 24 -24.37 -3.47 -26.23
CA GLU A 24 -25.18 -2.96 -25.10
C GLU A 24 -24.86 -1.50 -24.77
N ALA A 25 -23.63 -1.07 -25.02
CA ALA A 25 -23.19 0.30 -24.75
C ALA A 25 -23.37 1.19 -25.99
N PHE A 26 -24.02 2.33 -25.81
CA PHE A 26 -24.30 3.32 -26.85
C PHE A 26 -24.62 4.70 -26.23
N THR A 27 -24.67 5.74 -27.06
CA THR A 27 -25.14 7.08 -26.68
C THR A 27 -26.47 7.36 -27.33
N LEU A 28 -27.32 8.12 -26.64
CA LEU A 28 -28.53 8.71 -27.20
C LEU A 28 -28.34 10.22 -27.24
N ASP A 29 -28.43 10.77 -28.45
CA ASP A 29 -28.15 12.15 -28.76
C ASP A 29 -29.43 12.87 -29.20
N GLY A 30 -29.89 13.80 -28.37
CA GLY A 30 -31.02 14.68 -28.61
C GLY A 30 -30.56 16.06 -29.08
N ASN A 31 -30.81 16.37 -30.35
CA ASN A 31 -30.55 17.69 -30.93
C ASN A 31 -31.86 18.41 -31.27
N GLY A 32 -32.12 19.49 -30.54
CA GLY A 32 -33.30 20.33 -30.75
C GLY A 32 -33.74 21.03 -29.49
N PHE A 33 -34.73 21.90 -29.62
CA PHE A 33 -35.38 22.60 -28.52
C PHE A 33 -36.79 22.08 -28.23
N ILE A 34 -37.30 21.16 -29.07
CA ILE A 34 -38.64 20.58 -28.96
C ILE A 34 -38.50 19.17 -28.39
N ASP A 35 -39.20 18.89 -27.30
CA ASP A 35 -39.13 17.62 -26.59
C ASP A 35 -39.72 16.43 -27.38
N ALA A 36 -40.53 16.68 -28.40
CA ALA A 36 -41.13 15.66 -29.26
C ALA A 36 -40.19 15.15 -30.38
N LEU A 37 -39.01 15.75 -30.57
CA LEU A 37 -38.09 15.31 -31.61
C LEU A 37 -37.49 13.95 -31.25
N PRO A 38 -37.31 13.04 -32.24
CA PRO A 38 -36.67 11.76 -32.02
C PRO A 38 -35.18 11.95 -31.69
N VAL A 39 -34.60 10.95 -31.03
CA VAL A 39 -33.19 10.95 -30.66
C VAL A 39 -32.41 10.00 -31.55
N ARG A 40 -31.10 10.24 -31.66
CA ARG A 40 -30.22 9.39 -32.45
C ARG A 40 -29.40 8.51 -31.52
N GLY A 41 -29.45 7.21 -31.73
CA GLY A 41 -28.54 6.26 -31.09
C GLY A 41 -27.21 6.19 -31.83
N ASN A 42 -26.09 6.14 -31.09
CA ASN A 42 -24.76 5.91 -31.63
C ASN A 42 -24.02 4.88 -30.78
N CYS A 43 -23.55 3.78 -31.36
CA CYS A 43 -22.73 2.82 -30.62
C CYS A 43 -21.23 3.11 -30.80
N TRP A 44 -20.40 2.46 -29.98
CA TRP A 44 -18.94 2.66 -30.03
C TRP A 44 -18.28 2.16 -31.34
N GLN A 45 -18.96 1.29 -32.08
CA GLN A 45 -18.54 0.84 -33.43
C GLN A 45 -18.89 1.87 -34.52
N SER A 46 -19.31 3.07 -34.13
CA SER A 46 -19.73 4.15 -35.05
C SER A 46 -20.98 3.83 -35.88
N HIS A 47 -21.79 2.84 -35.49
CA HIS A 47 -23.13 2.67 -36.06
C HIS A 47 -24.08 3.68 -35.44
N SER A 48 -24.99 4.20 -36.26
CA SER A 48 -25.96 5.19 -35.83
C SER A 48 -27.34 4.85 -36.35
N TRP A 49 -28.36 4.99 -35.51
CA TRP A 49 -29.74 4.73 -35.90
C TRP A 49 -30.66 5.78 -35.27
N GLU A 50 -31.84 5.97 -35.86
CA GLU A 50 -32.89 6.77 -35.25
C GLU A 50 -33.64 5.91 -34.25
N GLU A 51 -33.87 6.45 -33.05
CA GLU A 51 -34.65 5.77 -32.03
C GLU A 51 -36.07 6.34 -32.01
N PRO A 52 -37.07 5.62 -32.54
CA PRO A 52 -38.42 6.14 -32.69
C PRO A 52 -39.20 6.19 -31.38
N LEU A 53 -38.82 5.41 -30.36
CA LEU A 53 -39.55 5.35 -29.08
C LEU A 53 -39.12 6.46 -28.11
N ILE A 54 -37.87 6.91 -28.20
CA ILE A 54 -37.30 7.88 -27.27
C ILE A 54 -37.24 9.25 -27.93
N THR A 55 -37.88 10.23 -27.32
CA THR A 55 -37.79 11.62 -27.74
C THR A 55 -36.81 12.40 -26.86
N ILE A 56 -36.49 13.64 -27.24
CA ILE A 56 -35.67 14.55 -26.41
C ILE A 56 -36.29 14.72 -25.00
N GLY A 57 -37.62 14.81 -24.91
CA GLY A 57 -38.33 14.83 -23.63
C GLY A 57 -38.13 13.53 -22.84
N GLY A 58 -38.11 12.38 -23.51
CA GLY A 58 -37.74 11.10 -22.91
C GLY A 58 -36.33 11.12 -22.31
N LEU A 59 -35.33 11.64 -23.04
CA LEU A 59 -33.96 11.78 -22.51
C LEU A 59 -33.90 12.68 -21.28
N ARG A 60 -34.62 13.80 -21.25
CA ARG A 60 -34.70 14.65 -20.06
C ARG A 60 -35.27 13.88 -18.87
N ARG A 61 -36.34 13.11 -19.07
CA ARG A 61 -36.94 12.29 -18.02
C ARG A 61 -35.99 11.20 -17.53
N ILE A 62 -35.21 10.57 -18.41
CA ILE A 62 -34.15 9.62 -18.01
C ILE A 62 -33.15 10.33 -17.11
N GLN A 63 -32.68 11.52 -17.51
CA GLN A 63 -31.71 12.28 -16.73
C GLN A 63 -32.28 12.74 -15.38
N GLU A 64 -33.56 13.13 -15.33
CA GLU A 64 -34.24 13.56 -14.10
C GLU A 64 -34.53 12.41 -13.13
N ASN A 65 -34.72 11.19 -13.64
CA ASN A 65 -34.95 9.98 -12.84
C ASN A 65 -33.67 9.16 -12.62
N SER A 66 -32.52 9.67 -13.04
CA SER A 66 -31.26 9.01 -12.73
C SER A 66 -30.99 9.11 -11.23
N THR A 67 -30.51 8.02 -10.64
CA THR A 67 -30.17 7.99 -9.21
C THR A 67 -29.04 8.97 -8.86
N GLY A 68 -28.19 9.28 -9.84
CA GLY A 68 -27.00 10.09 -9.69
C GLY A 68 -25.90 9.38 -8.90
N ARG A 69 -24.65 9.58 -9.31
CA ARG A 69 -23.49 9.06 -8.57
C ARG A 69 -23.00 10.03 -7.52
N GLN A 70 -22.81 9.55 -6.29
CA GLN A 70 -22.13 10.31 -5.22
C GLN A 70 -20.70 9.84 -5.01
N ARG A 71 -20.41 8.56 -5.28
CA ARG A 71 -19.09 7.93 -5.15
C ARG A 71 -18.67 7.24 -6.43
N ALA A 72 -17.36 7.02 -6.56
CA ALA A 72 -16.77 6.35 -7.72
C ALA A 72 -17.32 4.93 -7.97
N GLU A 73 -17.77 4.27 -6.91
CA GLU A 73 -18.24 2.87 -6.89
C GLU A 73 -19.76 2.75 -7.14
N ASP A 74 -20.49 3.86 -7.08
CA ASP A 74 -21.94 3.85 -7.26
C ASP A 74 -22.28 3.68 -8.75
N GLU A 75 -23.32 2.92 -9.06
CA GLU A 75 -23.88 2.81 -10.41
C GLU A 75 -24.99 3.85 -10.57
N ASP A 76 -25.01 4.57 -11.70
CA ASP A 76 -26.11 5.49 -12.00
C ASP A 76 -27.20 4.74 -12.77
N THR A 77 -28.28 4.40 -12.06
CA THR A 77 -29.40 3.65 -12.61
C THR A 77 -30.59 4.55 -12.89
N PHE A 78 -31.44 4.16 -13.83
CA PHE A 78 -32.72 4.82 -14.08
C PHE A 78 -33.81 3.80 -14.39
N GLU A 79 -35.04 4.18 -14.09
CA GLU A 79 -36.25 3.43 -14.44
C GLU A 79 -37.35 4.44 -14.78
N ILE A 80 -37.88 4.38 -16.00
CA ILE A 80 -38.97 5.25 -16.45
C ILE A 80 -39.96 4.50 -17.34
N GLU A 81 -41.19 5.00 -17.42
CA GLU A 81 -42.20 4.51 -18.34
C GLU A 81 -42.48 5.55 -19.46
N ILE A 82 -42.33 5.13 -20.71
CA ILE A 82 -42.65 5.93 -21.90
C ILE A 82 -43.60 5.13 -22.78
N GLY A 83 -44.82 5.65 -22.98
CA GLY A 83 -45.79 5.06 -23.91
C GLY A 83 -46.19 3.61 -23.57
N GLY A 84 -46.15 3.23 -22.28
CA GLY A 84 -46.43 1.87 -21.81
C GLY A 84 -45.22 0.91 -21.88
N ALA A 85 -44.06 1.38 -22.36
CA ALA A 85 -42.80 0.64 -22.29
C ALA A 85 -42.01 1.09 -21.06
N VAL A 86 -41.52 0.14 -20.27
CA VAL A 86 -40.65 0.39 -19.12
C VAL A 86 -39.21 0.32 -19.59
N LEU A 87 -38.50 1.44 -19.50
CA LEU A 87 -37.08 1.55 -19.79
C LEU A 87 -36.31 1.53 -18.48
N THR A 88 -35.44 0.55 -18.31
CA THR A 88 -34.50 0.48 -17.19
C THR A 88 -33.09 0.43 -17.71
N GLY A 89 -32.13 1.02 -17.01
CA GLY A 89 -30.75 0.96 -17.47
C GLY A 89 -29.74 1.53 -16.50
N ILE A 90 -28.49 1.42 -16.91
CA ILE A 90 -27.31 1.94 -16.23
C ILE A 90 -26.71 3.00 -17.16
N LEU A 91 -26.62 4.24 -16.68
CA LEU A 91 -25.92 5.31 -17.36
C LEU A 91 -24.42 5.12 -17.18
N HIS A 92 -23.66 5.42 -18.23
CA HIS A 92 -22.21 5.47 -18.12
C HIS A 92 -21.85 6.58 -17.13
N PRO A 93 -20.98 6.31 -16.16
CA PRO A 93 -20.64 7.27 -15.13
C PRO A 93 -20.01 8.53 -15.74
N ASP A 94 -20.53 9.68 -15.37
CA ASP A 94 -19.84 10.96 -15.59
C ASP A 94 -18.67 11.10 -14.61
N VAL A 95 -17.63 11.80 -15.05
CA VAL A 95 -16.43 12.00 -14.23
C VAL A 95 -16.76 12.93 -13.07
N ILE A 96 -16.84 12.38 -11.86
CA ILE A 96 -17.04 13.16 -10.64
C ILE A 96 -15.69 13.55 -10.00
N LEU A 97 -15.73 14.54 -9.10
CA LEU A 97 -14.53 15.00 -8.37
C LEU A 97 -13.83 13.87 -7.62
N ASP A 98 -14.58 12.86 -7.16
CA ASP A 98 -14.01 11.71 -6.45
C ASP A 98 -13.18 10.81 -7.39
N ASP A 99 -13.62 10.62 -8.64
CA ASP A 99 -12.85 9.89 -9.66
C ASP A 99 -11.53 10.61 -9.97
N LEU A 100 -11.56 11.95 -10.06
CA LEU A 100 -10.37 12.80 -10.20
C LEU A 100 -9.44 12.69 -9.00
N LYS A 101 -9.97 12.71 -7.77
CA LYS A 101 -9.18 12.55 -6.54
C LYS A 101 -8.54 11.17 -6.47
N ARG A 102 -9.27 10.11 -6.84
CA ARG A 102 -8.75 8.74 -6.84
C ARG A 102 -7.67 8.57 -7.90
N ALA A 103 -7.90 9.08 -9.12
CA ALA A 103 -6.92 9.05 -10.20
C ALA A 103 -5.63 9.81 -9.83
N THR A 104 -5.77 11.04 -9.30
CA THR A 104 -4.61 11.84 -8.87
C THR A 104 -3.90 11.21 -7.69
N ARG A 105 -4.60 10.74 -6.65
CA ARG A 105 -4.00 10.05 -5.51
C ARG A 105 -3.25 8.80 -5.97
N ASP A 106 -3.87 7.94 -6.77
CA ASP A 106 -3.24 6.69 -7.18
C ASP A 106 -2.06 6.92 -8.11
N VAL A 107 -2.17 7.82 -9.08
CA VAL A 107 -1.06 8.14 -9.99
C VAL A 107 0.07 8.82 -9.23
N TYR A 108 -0.22 9.85 -8.44
CA TYR A 108 0.78 10.60 -7.67
C TYR A 108 1.45 9.73 -6.60
N TRP A 109 0.66 8.98 -5.83
CA TRP A 109 1.17 8.10 -4.79
C TRP A 109 1.96 6.91 -5.36
N LYS A 110 1.41 6.19 -6.36
CA LYS A 110 2.05 4.98 -6.90
C LYS A 110 3.24 5.30 -7.79
N ARG A 111 3.23 6.38 -8.58
CA ARG A 111 4.33 6.71 -9.51
C ARG A 111 5.39 7.62 -8.92
N ILE A 112 5.05 8.56 -8.03
CA ILE A 112 6.00 9.57 -7.57
C ILE A 112 6.48 9.24 -6.16
N ILE A 113 5.56 9.13 -5.21
CA ILE A 113 5.93 8.99 -3.80
C ILE A 113 6.46 7.59 -3.48
N LYS A 114 5.73 6.54 -3.85
CA LYS A 114 6.08 5.14 -3.51
C LYS A 114 7.46 4.73 -4.04
N PRO A 115 7.86 5.06 -5.28
CA PRO A 115 9.20 4.74 -5.78
C PRO A 115 10.30 5.53 -5.06
N ALA A 116 10.06 6.79 -4.73
CA ALA A 116 11.02 7.61 -4.00
C ALA A 116 11.28 7.07 -2.59
N ILE A 117 10.23 6.71 -1.85
CA ILE A 117 10.33 6.09 -0.53
C ILE A 117 11.04 4.74 -0.62
N ARG A 118 10.70 3.90 -1.61
CA ARG A 118 11.36 2.60 -1.83
C ARG A 118 12.85 2.76 -2.13
N ARG A 119 13.24 3.75 -2.94
CA ARG A 119 14.65 4.07 -3.23
C ARG A 119 15.41 4.49 -1.98
N ARG A 120 14.82 5.34 -1.13
CA ARG A 120 15.41 5.76 0.15
C ARG A 120 15.60 4.56 1.09
N LYS A 121 14.57 3.74 1.28
CA LYS A 121 14.64 2.52 2.10
C LYS A 121 15.71 1.54 1.59
N ASN A 122 15.75 1.28 0.29
CA ASN A 122 16.76 0.40 -0.30
C ASN A 122 18.18 0.96 -0.18
N LYS A 123 18.36 2.29 -0.28
CA LYS A 123 19.65 2.95 -0.06
C LYS A 123 20.11 2.76 1.39
N ALA A 124 19.23 2.97 2.36
CA ALA A 124 19.52 2.74 3.78
C ALA A 124 19.87 1.26 4.06
N VAL A 125 19.05 0.33 3.57
CA VAL A 125 19.33 -1.12 3.71
C VAL A 125 20.66 -1.52 3.06
N ARG A 126 21.00 -0.96 1.90
CA ARG A 126 22.29 -1.20 1.25
C ARG A 126 23.45 -0.59 2.04
N ALA A 127 23.28 0.58 2.64
CA ALA A 127 24.29 1.22 3.48
C ALA A 127 24.62 0.37 4.71
N VAL A 128 23.62 -0.32 5.28
CA VAL A 128 23.82 -1.26 6.41
C VAL A 128 24.37 -2.61 5.95
N LYS A 129 23.81 -3.21 4.89
CA LYS A 129 24.20 -4.56 4.45
C LYS A 129 25.57 -4.62 3.77
N ARG A 130 26.01 -3.57 3.06
CA ARG A 130 27.31 -3.55 2.35
C ARG A 130 28.51 -3.68 3.28
N PRO A 131 28.64 -2.92 4.38
CA PRO A 131 29.76 -3.08 5.31
C PRO A 131 29.73 -4.45 5.99
N ILE A 132 28.55 -4.96 6.38
CA ILE A 132 28.42 -6.30 6.98
C ILE A 132 28.85 -7.40 5.99
N LYS A 133 28.44 -7.32 4.71
CA LYS A 133 28.88 -8.29 3.69
C LYS A 133 30.38 -8.19 3.39
N ARG A 134 30.94 -6.98 3.37
CA ARG A 134 32.38 -6.77 3.16
C ARG A 134 33.20 -7.29 4.35
N ALA A 135 32.74 -7.06 5.58
CA ALA A 135 33.34 -7.62 6.78
C ALA A 135 33.25 -9.16 6.75
N ALA A 136 32.08 -9.74 6.45
CA ALA A 136 31.90 -11.18 6.36
C ALA A 136 32.77 -11.84 5.26
N GLY A 137 32.96 -11.17 4.12
CA GLY A 137 33.84 -11.64 3.04
C GLY A 137 35.33 -11.47 3.33
N ALA A 138 35.72 -10.48 4.14
CA ALA A 138 37.11 -10.32 4.60
C ALA A 138 37.44 -11.29 5.76
N VAL A 139 36.43 -11.65 6.56
CA VAL A 139 36.52 -12.61 7.66
C VAL A 139 36.78 -14.05 7.18
N THR A 140 36.28 -14.43 6.00
CA THR A 140 36.59 -15.75 5.42
C THR A 140 38.08 -15.97 5.14
N GLU A 141 38.93 -14.94 5.23
CA GLU A 141 40.39 -15.07 5.11
C GLU A 141 41.16 -14.92 6.44
N ARG A 142 40.55 -14.49 7.55
CA ARG A 142 41.25 -14.32 8.85
C ARG A 142 40.37 -14.58 10.08
N VAL A 143 40.51 -15.80 10.61
CA VAL A 143 40.57 -16.28 12.02
C VAL A 143 39.63 -15.63 13.06
N ASP A 144 39.00 -16.51 13.85
CA ASP A 144 37.79 -16.38 14.67
C ASP A 144 37.62 -15.16 15.62
N ASP A 145 38.67 -14.40 15.93
CA ASP A 145 38.58 -13.26 16.86
C ASP A 145 37.93 -12.01 16.24
N THR A 146 38.00 -11.85 14.92
CA THR A 146 37.42 -10.68 14.23
C THR A 146 35.89 -10.75 14.12
N VAL A 147 35.31 -11.96 14.17
CA VAL A 147 33.86 -12.18 14.10
C VAL A 147 33.16 -11.68 15.35
N ALA A 148 33.77 -11.89 16.51
CA ALA A 148 33.22 -11.41 17.79
C ALA A 148 33.18 -9.88 17.80
N ALA A 149 34.28 -9.22 17.40
CA ALA A 149 34.36 -7.77 17.31
C ALA A 149 33.40 -7.17 16.26
N ALA A 150 33.26 -7.82 15.09
CA ALA A 150 32.34 -7.36 14.05
C ALA A 150 30.86 -7.56 14.42
N LYS A 151 30.53 -8.67 15.12
CA LYS A 151 29.18 -8.87 15.68
C LYS A 151 28.88 -7.85 16.77
N ALA A 152 29.83 -7.58 17.68
CA ALA A 152 29.67 -6.55 18.71
C ALA A 152 29.48 -5.16 18.10
N ALA A 153 30.28 -4.80 17.09
CA ALA A 153 30.13 -3.52 16.38
C ALA A 153 28.80 -3.42 15.60
N ALA A 154 28.34 -4.51 15.00
CA ALA A 154 27.05 -4.55 14.30
C ALA A 154 25.85 -4.46 15.27
N ILE A 155 25.95 -5.08 16.46
CA ILE A 155 24.95 -4.96 17.52
C ILE A 155 24.95 -3.53 18.08
N GLY A 156 26.13 -2.96 18.36
CA GLY A 156 26.26 -1.57 18.82
C GLY A 156 25.70 -0.55 17.82
N ALA A 157 26.04 -0.69 16.54
CA ALA A 157 25.50 0.17 15.49
C ALA A 157 23.98 -0.02 15.28
N ALA A 158 23.45 -1.23 15.49
CA ALA A 158 22.01 -1.48 15.46
C ALA A 158 21.29 -0.84 16.66
N TRP A 159 21.93 -0.87 17.83
CA TRP A 159 21.42 -0.24 19.06
C TRP A 159 21.40 1.29 18.93
N ASP A 160 22.48 1.91 18.45
CA ASP A 160 22.56 3.34 18.18
C ASP A 160 21.48 3.81 17.19
N TRP A 161 21.16 2.97 16.21
CA TRP A 161 20.19 3.30 15.17
C TRP A 161 18.74 3.11 15.62
N GLN A 162 18.45 2.14 16.52
CA GLN A 162 17.13 1.96 17.13
C GLN A 162 16.87 2.93 18.30
N ALA A 163 17.91 3.31 19.03
CA ALA A 163 17.81 4.20 20.19
C ALA A 163 17.75 5.70 19.83
N GLY A 164 17.87 6.05 18.55
CA GLY A 164 17.62 7.43 18.10
C GLY A 164 18.70 8.44 18.49
N GLY A 165 19.96 7.99 18.64
CA GLY A 165 21.10 8.90 18.83
C GLY A 165 21.07 9.70 20.12
N THR A 166 21.02 9.03 21.27
CA THR A 166 21.41 9.65 22.54
C THR A 166 22.92 9.55 22.69
N GLN A 167 23.62 10.68 22.63
CA GLN A 167 24.93 10.78 23.28
C GLN A 167 24.75 10.28 24.73
N PRO A 168 25.68 9.46 25.26
CA PRO A 168 25.62 9.02 26.64
C PRO A 168 25.47 10.27 27.50
N ASP A 169 24.45 10.26 28.37
CA ASP A 169 24.15 11.36 29.28
C ASP A 169 25.45 11.74 30.02
N PRO A 170 25.99 12.96 29.81
CA PRO A 170 27.27 13.34 30.39
C PRO A 170 27.25 13.35 31.92
N ASP A 171 26.06 13.32 32.52
CA ASP A 171 25.86 13.26 33.96
C ASP A 171 25.58 11.83 34.48
N TYR A 172 25.55 10.82 33.61
CA TYR A 172 25.39 9.43 34.05
C TYR A 172 26.63 8.95 34.82
N THR A 173 26.45 8.82 36.13
CA THR A 173 27.44 8.16 36.98
C THR A 173 27.14 6.67 36.98
N PRO A 174 28.03 5.81 36.46
CA PRO A 174 27.79 4.36 36.47
C PRO A 174 27.61 3.88 37.90
N GLU A 175 26.59 3.04 38.12
CA GLU A 175 26.37 2.43 39.42
C GLU A 175 27.62 1.65 39.85
N PRO A 176 27.98 1.70 41.15
CA PRO A 176 29.14 0.98 41.64
C PRO A 176 28.99 -0.53 41.39
N VAL A 177 29.94 -1.10 40.66
CA VAL A 177 29.98 -2.55 40.38
C VAL A 177 30.10 -3.28 41.71
N ILE A 178 29.04 -3.99 42.10
CA ILE A 178 29.06 -4.84 43.29
C ILE A 178 29.90 -6.08 42.94
N PRO A 179 31.03 -6.34 43.61
CA PRO A 179 31.85 -7.49 43.30
C PRO A 179 31.03 -8.76 43.48
N CYS A 180 31.20 -9.73 42.57
CA CYS A 180 30.49 -11.00 42.62
C CYS A 180 30.62 -11.61 44.03
N GLY A 181 29.50 -11.74 44.75
CA GLY A 181 29.50 -12.22 46.14
C GLY A 181 30.04 -13.65 46.29
N ALA A 182 30.08 -14.41 45.20
CA ALA A 182 30.78 -15.68 45.18
C ALA A 182 32.30 -15.47 45.23
N CYS A 183 32.90 -14.79 44.24
CA CYS A 183 34.37 -14.73 44.08
C CYS A 183 35.04 -13.44 44.56
N ASN A 184 34.28 -12.53 45.16
CA ASN A 184 34.71 -11.19 45.54
C ASN A 184 35.43 -10.45 44.40
N GLY A 185 34.95 -10.62 43.16
CA GLY A 185 35.50 -9.98 41.97
C GLY A 185 36.81 -10.57 41.44
N LYS A 186 37.29 -11.72 41.93
CA LYS A 186 38.56 -12.34 41.50
C LYS A 186 38.45 -13.26 40.28
N GLY A 187 37.22 -13.54 39.81
CA GLY A 187 36.93 -14.43 38.67
C GLY A 187 37.28 -15.91 38.89
N SER A 188 37.95 -16.28 39.99
CA SER A 188 38.38 -17.64 40.29
C SER A 188 38.58 -17.88 41.79
N PHE A 189 38.62 -19.16 42.18
CA PHE A 189 38.91 -19.61 43.54
C PHE A 189 40.03 -20.64 43.53
N ASN A 190 40.92 -20.52 44.50
CA ASN A 190 41.96 -21.50 44.73
C ASN A 190 41.45 -22.54 45.73
N ILE A 191 41.24 -23.76 45.25
CA ILE A 191 40.88 -24.89 46.12
C ILE A 191 42.19 -25.58 46.53
N LYS A 192 42.51 -25.49 47.82
CA LYS A 192 43.57 -26.30 48.42
C LYS A 192 42.96 -27.63 48.88
N SER A 193 43.25 -28.70 48.16
CA SER A 193 42.88 -30.05 48.58
C SER A 193 44.09 -30.74 49.22
N ARG A 194 43.87 -31.76 50.05
CA ARG A 194 44.97 -32.59 50.59
C ARG A 194 45.57 -33.55 49.54
N MET A 195 44.96 -33.65 48.35
CA MET A 195 45.33 -34.61 47.31
C MET A 195 46.11 -33.98 46.14
N HIS A 196 45.98 -32.67 45.91
CA HIS A 196 46.63 -31.96 44.81
C HIS A 196 47.06 -30.55 45.22
N ASP A 197 48.16 -30.06 44.62
CA ASP A 197 48.57 -28.66 44.72
C ASP A 197 47.45 -27.72 44.23
N THR A 198 47.46 -26.50 44.78
CA THR A 198 46.39 -25.50 44.65
C THR A 198 45.82 -25.44 43.23
N THR A 199 44.56 -25.86 43.08
CA THR A 199 43.88 -25.84 41.78
C THR A 199 43.00 -24.59 41.71
N SER A 200 43.25 -23.74 40.70
CA SER A 200 42.42 -22.56 40.44
C SER A 200 41.19 -22.98 39.62
N VAL A 201 40.01 -22.77 40.19
CA VAL A 201 38.71 -23.07 39.57
C VAL A 201 38.05 -21.75 39.21
N ARG A 202 37.68 -21.58 37.93
CA ARG A 202 36.97 -20.37 37.46
C ARG A 202 35.59 -20.28 38.13
N CYS A 203 35.20 -19.06 38.50
CA CYS A 203 33.88 -18.81 39.04
C CYS A 203 32.84 -19.00 37.93
N SER A 204 31.96 -19.99 38.09
CA SER A 204 30.91 -20.30 37.11
C SER A 204 29.98 -19.11 36.85
N VAL A 205 29.71 -18.32 37.90
CA VAL A 205 28.89 -17.10 37.82
C VAL A 205 29.55 -16.07 36.90
N CYS A 206 30.80 -15.68 37.17
CA CYS A 206 31.51 -14.71 36.33
C CYS A 206 31.74 -15.25 34.90
N SER A 207 32.00 -16.55 34.75
CA SER A 207 32.20 -17.16 33.43
C SER A 207 30.93 -17.22 32.58
N GLY A 208 29.75 -17.22 33.22
CA GLY A 208 28.45 -17.26 32.54
C GLY A 208 27.88 -15.87 32.24
N THR A 209 28.17 -14.86 33.07
CA THR A 209 27.68 -13.48 32.87
C THR A 209 28.58 -12.64 31.97
N GLY A 210 29.81 -13.07 31.70
CA GLY A 210 30.77 -12.31 30.90
C GLY A 210 31.41 -11.15 31.66
N GLU A 211 31.26 -11.09 32.99
CA GLU A 211 31.93 -10.12 33.88
C GLU A 211 33.40 -10.49 34.18
N ILE A 212 33.99 -11.38 33.40
CA ILE A 212 35.44 -11.63 33.43
C ILE A 212 36.06 -10.61 32.46
N ASP A 213 36.51 -9.48 33.01
CA ASP A 213 37.58 -8.69 32.38
C ASP A 213 38.89 -9.47 32.33
#